data_AF-A0A1G8AN08-F1
#
_entry.id   AF-A0A1G8AN08-F1
#
_cell.length_a   1.000
_cell.length_b   1.000
_cell.length_c   1.000
_cell.angle_alpha   90.00
_cell.angle_beta   90.00
_cell.angle_gamma   90.00
#
_symmetry.space_group_name_H-M   'P 1'
#
loop_
_entity.id
_entity.type
_entity.pdbx_description
1 polymer ?
#
loop_
_entity_poly.entity_id
_entity_poly.type
_entity_poly.pdbx_seq_one_letter_code
_entity_poly.pdbx_strand_id
1 'polypeptide(L)'
;MTKTNTPSPKRREEGVAKLTVNPFLDAEFYARMRDYTERDAAIIKELKAIAEIRAGNKQPDPRLAPSLQALRDTVKKGLTFGEMLERMAAGKEKGLWEPWMTTFGIEIRAVNYGAGPRNACLVLDLAANAPAHAMFAKAGIQNWRSLAADDCSVVRSEKATETTPLKVYAVFYLDPLPA
;
A
#
# COMPACT_ATOMS: atom_id res chain seq x y z
N MET A 1 -13.72 -22.73 60.10
CA MET A 1 -12.93 -21.70 59.40
C MET A 1 -11.87 -22.43 58.56
N THR A 2 -12.15 -22.66 57.26
CA THR A 2 -11.51 -22.01 56.08
C THR A 2 -10.00 -22.29 55.99
N LYS A 3 -9.42 -22.75 54.86
CA LYS A 3 -9.49 -22.21 53.50
C LYS A 3 -9.16 -23.28 52.44
N THR A 4 -9.93 -23.34 51.35
CA THR A 4 -9.63 -24.09 50.13
C THR A 4 -8.82 -23.19 49.19
N ASN A 5 -7.59 -23.59 48.83
CA ASN A 5 -6.78 -22.90 47.83
C ASN A 5 -7.22 -23.34 46.43
N THR A 6 -8.00 -22.49 45.76
CA THR A 6 -8.29 -22.62 44.32
C THR A 6 -7.19 -21.92 43.53
N PRO A 7 -6.50 -22.56 42.57
CA PRO A 7 -5.57 -21.87 41.69
C PRO A 7 -6.36 -20.97 40.72
N SER A 8 -5.97 -19.70 40.65
CA SER A 8 -6.59 -18.72 39.75
C SER A 8 -6.47 -19.16 38.28
N PRO A 9 -7.50 -18.94 37.45
CA PRO A 9 -7.43 -19.25 36.03
C PRO A 9 -6.40 -18.31 35.38
N LYS A 10 -5.43 -18.90 34.66
CA LYS A 10 -4.49 -18.15 33.82
C LYS A 10 -5.30 -17.25 32.90
N ARG A 11 -5.15 -15.92 33.08
CA ARG A 11 -5.62 -14.92 32.15
C ARG A 11 -5.01 -15.27 30.80
N ARG A 12 -5.84 -15.73 29.85
CA ARG A 12 -5.47 -15.77 28.44
C ARG A 12 -5.19 -14.32 28.08
N GLU A 13 -3.92 -13.97 27.94
CA GLU A 13 -3.56 -12.78 27.18
C GLU A 13 -4.06 -13.05 25.77
N GLU A 14 -5.23 -12.48 25.45
CA GLU A 14 -5.67 -12.34 24.07
C GLU A 14 -4.52 -11.66 23.33
N GLY A 15 -3.97 -12.38 22.36
CA GLY A 15 -2.78 -11.97 21.64
C GLY A 15 -3.00 -10.62 20.99
N VAL A 16 -2.49 -9.56 21.64
CA VAL A 16 -2.00 -8.40 20.92
C VAL A 16 -0.85 -8.97 20.10
N ALA A 17 -1.13 -9.36 18.86
CA ALA A 17 -0.09 -9.69 17.90
C ALA A 17 0.92 -8.55 18.00
N LYS A 18 2.12 -8.85 18.52
CA LYS A 18 3.23 -7.90 18.47
C LYS A 18 3.27 -7.47 17.01
N LEU A 19 3.01 -6.19 16.74
CA LEU A 19 3.20 -5.63 15.41
C LEU A 19 4.63 -5.96 15.03
N THR A 20 4.80 -6.98 14.19
CA THR A 20 6.11 -7.41 13.73
C THR A 20 6.69 -6.20 12.99
N VAL A 21 7.82 -5.69 13.47
CA VAL A 21 8.50 -4.56 12.82
C VAL A 21 8.88 -5.02 11.41
N ASN A 22 8.41 -4.30 10.38
CA ASN A 22 8.72 -4.63 8.99
C ASN A 22 10.21 -4.33 8.73
N PRO A 23 11.07 -5.35 8.53
CA PRO A 23 12.51 -5.14 8.35
C PRO A 23 12.85 -4.44 7.03
N PHE A 24 11.90 -4.36 6.09
CA PHE A 24 12.08 -3.75 4.78
C PHE A 24 11.76 -2.24 4.78
N LEU A 25 11.37 -1.66 5.92
CA LEU A 25 11.28 -0.19 6.06
C LEU A 25 12.66 0.50 6.08
N ASP A 26 13.74 -0.25 6.32
CA ASP A 26 15.10 0.27 6.25
C ASP A 26 15.60 0.31 4.79
N ALA A 27 15.82 1.51 4.25
CA ALA A 27 16.33 1.69 2.89
C ALA A 27 17.76 1.14 2.70
N GLU A 28 18.58 1.08 3.76
CA GLU A 28 19.92 0.51 3.67
C GLU A 28 19.90 -0.98 3.37
N PHE A 29 18.83 -1.68 3.75
CA PHE A 29 18.64 -3.10 3.43
C PHE A 29 18.77 -3.34 1.92
N TYR A 30 18.14 -2.48 1.11
CA TYR A 30 18.19 -2.58 -0.35
C TYR A 30 19.51 -2.10 -0.94
N ALA A 31 20.12 -1.06 -0.36
CA ALA A 31 21.38 -0.51 -0.85
C ALA A 31 22.56 -1.50 -0.78
N ARG A 32 22.51 -2.47 0.14
CA ARG A 32 23.55 -3.49 0.31
C ARG A 32 23.50 -4.61 -0.73
N MET A 33 22.40 -4.79 -1.46
CA MET A 33 22.24 -5.87 -2.43
C MET A 33 22.82 -5.50 -3.79
N ARG A 34 23.80 -6.26 -4.26
CA ARG A 34 24.49 -6.01 -5.55
C ARG A 34 23.92 -6.84 -6.70
N ASP A 35 23.50 -8.08 -6.44
CA ASP A 35 22.97 -8.99 -7.47
C ASP A 35 21.48 -8.73 -7.78
N TYR A 36 21.03 -9.02 -9.00
CA TYR A 36 19.62 -8.97 -9.39
C TYR A 36 18.82 -10.13 -8.78
N THR A 37 19.40 -11.30 -8.68
CA THR A 37 18.80 -12.51 -8.10
C THR A 37 18.51 -12.33 -6.61
N GLU A 38 19.45 -11.69 -5.90
CA GLU A 38 19.28 -11.34 -4.48
C GLU A 38 18.15 -10.33 -4.29
N ARG A 39 18.04 -9.35 -5.20
CA ARG A 39 16.97 -8.34 -5.18
C ARG A 39 15.60 -8.95 -5.40
N ASP A 40 15.44 -9.86 -6.36
CA ASP A 40 14.15 -10.53 -6.60
C ASP A 40 13.73 -11.38 -5.39
N ALA A 41 14.66 -12.13 -4.82
CA ALA A 41 14.41 -12.91 -3.61
C ALA A 41 14.04 -12.03 -2.41
N ALA A 42 14.69 -10.86 -2.28
CA ALA A 42 14.37 -9.89 -1.25
C ALA A 42 12.99 -9.26 -1.44
N ILE A 43 12.61 -8.90 -2.68
CA ILE A 43 11.28 -8.37 -2.98
C ILE A 43 10.21 -9.42 -2.62
N ILE A 44 10.41 -10.70 -2.95
CA ILE A 44 9.45 -11.75 -2.57
C ILE A 44 9.32 -11.87 -1.04
N LYS A 45 10.43 -11.78 -0.30
CA LYS A 45 10.41 -11.77 1.17
C LYS A 45 9.69 -10.53 1.72
N GLU A 46 9.92 -9.36 1.13
CA GLU A 46 9.22 -8.12 1.47
C GLU A 46 7.72 -8.27 1.28
N LEU A 47 7.28 -8.77 0.11
CA LEU A 47 5.86 -8.96 -0.18
C LEU A 47 5.17 -9.91 0.81
N LYS A 48 5.85 -11.01 1.20
CA LYS A 48 5.36 -11.92 2.23
C LYS A 48 5.24 -11.23 3.59
N ALA A 49 6.27 -10.49 4.00
CA ALA A 49 6.25 -9.75 5.26
C ALA A 49 5.15 -8.69 5.29
N ILE A 50 4.96 -7.93 4.21
CA ILE A 50 3.86 -6.95 4.07
C ILE A 50 2.50 -7.64 4.21
N ALA A 51 2.30 -8.79 3.55
CA ALA A 51 1.05 -9.54 3.64
C ALA A 51 0.77 -10.08 5.05
N GLU A 52 1.80 -10.40 5.82
CA GLU A 52 1.69 -10.87 7.21
C GLU A 52 1.44 -9.74 8.21
N ILE A 53 2.18 -8.63 8.08
CA ILE A 53 2.11 -7.46 8.97
C ILE A 53 0.83 -6.65 8.77
N ARG A 54 0.30 -6.65 7.54
CA ARG A 54 -0.88 -5.88 7.10
C ARG A 54 -0.61 -4.37 7.04
N ALA A 55 -1.66 -3.61 6.76
CA ALA A 55 -1.61 -2.16 6.61
C ALA A 55 -1.28 -1.44 7.92
N GLY A 56 -0.41 -0.44 7.85
CA GLY A 56 -0.12 0.45 8.97
C GLY A 56 -1.18 1.54 9.19
N ASN A 57 -1.92 1.91 8.13
CA ASN A 57 -2.98 2.93 8.14
C ASN A 57 -2.55 4.30 8.67
N LYS A 58 -1.28 4.70 8.43
CA LYS A 58 -0.74 5.97 8.91
C LYS A 58 -1.31 7.19 8.18
N GLN A 59 -1.52 7.08 6.87
CA GLN A 59 -2.12 8.14 6.06
C GLN A 59 -2.82 7.53 4.83
N PRO A 60 -4.06 7.04 5.00
CA PRO A 60 -4.76 6.29 3.95
C PRO A 60 -5.24 7.13 2.78
N ASP A 61 -5.27 8.47 2.90
CA ASP A 61 -5.63 9.37 1.82
C ASP A 61 -4.47 9.49 0.82
N PRO A 62 -4.64 9.06 -0.45
CA PRO A 62 -3.57 9.04 -1.42
C PRO A 62 -3.05 10.44 -1.80
N ARG A 63 -3.81 11.51 -1.53
CA ARG A 63 -3.36 12.91 -1.73
C ARG A 63 -2.35 13.35 -0.67
N LEU A 64 -2.41 12.74 0.51
CA LEU A 64 -1.66 13.15 1.70
C LEU A 64 -0.59 12.14 2.08
N ALA A 65 -0.67 10.89 1.61
CA ALA A 65 0.26 9.81 1.91
C ALA A 65 1.72 10.20 1.56
N PRO A 66 2.63 10.29 2.54
CA PRO A 66 4.05 10.55 2.29
C PRO A 66 4.70 9.50 1.39
N SER A 67 4.33 8.22 1.56
CA SER A 67 4.80 7.11 0.72
C SER A 67 4.46 7.27 -0.76
N LEU A 68 3.43 8.04 -1.10
CA LEU A 68 3.03 8.28 -2.48
C LEU A 68 3.60 9.59 -3.05
N GLN A 69 4.43 10.34 -2.33
CA GLN A 69 4.93 11.65 -2.79
C GLN A 69 5.64 11.56 -4.15
N ALA A 70 6.59 10.63 -4.32
CA ALA A 70 7.28 10.43 -5.59
C ALA A 70 6.33 10.04 -6.75
N LEU A 71 5.25 9.32 -6.42
CA LEU A 71 4.22 9.00 -7.40
C LEU A 71 3.40 10.25 -7.76
N ARG A 72 2.96 11.01 -6.75
CA ARG A 72 2.20 12.26 -6.89
C ARG A 72 2.95 13.30 -7.74
N ASP A 73 4.26 13.40 -7.59
CA ASP A 73 5.09 14.34 -8.35
C ASP A 73 5.39 13.86 -9.79
N THR A 74 5.09 12.61 -10.12
CA THR A 74 5.37 12.07 -11.45
C THR A 74 4.39 12.64 -12.48
N VAL A 75 4.93 13.30 -13.50
CA VAL A 75 4.17 13.78 -14.66
C VAL A 75 4.04 12.69 -15.73
N LYS A 76 2.81 12.40 -16.16
CA LYS A 76 2.51 11.59 -17.34
C LYS A 76 1.50 12.32 -18.20
N LYS A 77 1.71 12.33 -19.53
CA LYS A 77 0.78 12.92 -20.50
C LYS A 77 0.33 14.37 -20.13
N GLY A 78 1.22 15.16 -19.53
CA GLY A 78 0.98 16.57 -19.19
C GLY A 78 0.28 16.83 -17.85
N LEU A 79 -0.01 15.80 -17.05
CA LEU A 79 -0.58 15.95 -15.69
C LEU A 79 0.24 15.14 -14.68
N THR A 80 0.34 15.67 -13.47
CA THR A 80 0.86 14.91 -12.33
C THR A 80 -0.19 13.92 -11.80
N PHE A 81 0.25 12.84 -11.18
CA PHE A 81 -0.66 11.94 -10.46
C PHE A 81 -1.41 12.70 -9.35
N GLY A 82 -0.76 13.62 -8.64
CA GLY A 82 -1.39 14.45 -7.61
C GLY A 82 -2.55 15.28 -8.14
N GLU A 83 -2.34 16.01 -9.24
CA GLU A 83 -3.42 16.80 -9.89
C GLU A 83 -4.59 15.92 -10.33
N MET A 84 -4.33 14.69 -10.75
CA MET A 84 -5.40 13.76 -11.10
C MET A 84 -6.24 13.35 -9.90
N LEU A 85 -5.62 13.05 -8.75
CA LEU A 85 -6.33 12.73 -7.52
C LEU A 85 -7.26 13.89 -7.11
N GLU A 86 -6.77 15.13 -7.21
CA GLU A 86 -7.58 16.32 -6.91
C GLU A 86 -8.77 16.46 -7.87
N ARG A 87 -8.57 16.23 -9.18
CA ARG A 87 -9.65 16.28 -10.17
C ARG A 87 -10.70 15.19 -9.95
N MET A 88 -10.25 13.99 -9.58
CA MET A 88 -11.13 12.86 -9.23
C MET A 88 -11.99 13.20 -8.02
N ALA A 89 -11.38 13.68 -6.93
CA ALA A 89 -12.07 14.05 -5.69
C ALA A 89 -13.05 15.22 -5.91
N ALA A 90 -12.66 16.23 -6.68
CA ALA A 90 -13.51 17.37 -7.02
C ALA A 90 -14.68 17.00 -7.96
N GLY A 91 -14.64 15.81 -8.56
CA GLY A 91 -15.69 15.32 -9.44
C GLY A 91 -15.91 16.13 -10.72
N LYS A 92 -14.89 16.86 -11.18
CA LYS A 92 -14.98 17.79 -12.31
C LYS A 92 -15.10 17.08 -13.67
N GLU A 93 -14.62 15.85 -13.80
CA GLU A 93 -14.63 15.11 -15.07
C GLU A 93 -15.43 13.81 -14.93
N LYS A 94 -16.32 13.49 -15.87
CA LYS A 94 -17.05 12.20 -15.89
C LYS A 94 -16.23 11.07 -16.57
N GLY A 95 -14.93 11.31 -16.78
CA GLY A 95 -14.08 10.57 -17.70
C GLY A 95 -13.41 9.33 -17.12
N LEU A 96 -13.04 8.44 -18.03
CA LEU A 96 -12.34 7.17 -17.82
C LEU A 96 -10.96 7.42 -17.19
N TRP A 97 -10.87 7.28 -15.87
CA TRP A 97 -9.63 7.45 -15.10
C TRP A 97 -8.70 6.24 -15.24
N GLU A 98 -9.27 5.07 -15.53
CA GLU A 98 -8.60 3.76 -15.53
C GLU A 98 -7.37 3.72 -16.46
N PRO A 99 -7.44 4.20 -17.73
CA PRO A 99 -6.27 4.19 -18.62
C PRO A 99 -5.13 5.08 -18.13
N TRP A 100 -5.44 6.11 -17.35
CA TRP A 100 -4.43 7.00 -16.79
C TRP A 100 -3.80 6.41 -15.54
N MET A 101 -4.61 5.95 -14.59
CA MET A 101 -4.16 5.32 -13.36
C MET A 101 -3.26 4.11 -13.63
N THR A 102 -3.55 3.35 -14.68
CA THR A 102 -2.74 2.21 -15.11
C THR A 102 -1.29 2.60 -15.43
N THR A 103 -1.04 3.81 -15.94
CA THR A 103 0.33 4.29 -16.24
C THR A 103 1.18 4.48 -14.98
N PHE A 104 0.53 4.64 -13.83
CA PHE A 104 1.14 4.75 -12.50
C PHE A 104 1.13 3.41 -11.74
N GLY A 105 0.64 2.32 -12.35
CA GLY A 105 0.46 1.04 -11.67
C GLY A 105 -0.70 1.04 -10.67
N ILE A 106 -1.65 1.96 -10.83
CA ILE A 106 -2.84 2.07 -10.00
C ILE A 106 -4.04 1.46 -10.73
N GLU A 107 -4.69 0.51 -10.08
CA GLU A 107 -6.00 -0.03 -10.45
C GLU A 107 -7.08 0.73 -9.69
N ILE A 108 -8.17 1.11 -10.37
CA ILE A 108 -9.36 1.65 -9.72
C ILE A 108 -10.35 0.51 -9.53
N ARG A 109 -10.64 0.13 -8.28
CA ARG A 109 -11.56 -0.99 -7.99
C ARG A 109 -12.99 -0.58 -7.76
N ALA A 110 -13.21 0.64 -7.30
CA ALA A 110 -14.54 1.19 -7.10
C ALA A 110 -14.50 2.71 -7.22
N VAL A 111 -15.55 3.29 -7.81
CA VAL A 111 -15.77 4.74 -7.84
C VAL A 111 -17.25 5.01 -7.59
N ASN A 112 -17.56 5.94 -6.70
CA ASN A 112 -18.92 6.44 -6.58
C ASN A 112 -19.14 7.59 -7.57
N TYR A 113 -19.96 7.33 -8.58
CA TYR A 113 -20.43 8.30 -9.56
C TYR A 113 -21.82 8.88 -9.25
N GLY A 114 -22.40 8.52 -8.11
CA GLY A 114 -23.74 8.95 -7.68
C GLY A 114 -23.82 10.43 -7.26
N ALA A 115 -25.01 10.85 -6.83
CA ALA A 115 -25.22 12.18 -6.25
C ALA A 115 -24.54 12.25 -4.87
N GLY A 116 -23.44 13.00 -4.78
CA GLY A 116 -22.67 13.17 -3.55
C GLY A 116 -21.19 13.42 -3.82
N PRO A 117 -20.36 13.54 -2.76
CA PRO A 117 -18.93 13.65 -2.92
C PRO A 117 -18.36 12.39 -3.54
N ARG A 118 -17.41 12.53 -4.48
CA ARG A 118 -16.80 11.39 -5.14
C ARG A 118 -15.80 10.71 -4.23
N ASN A 119 -15.91 9.38 -4.14
CA ASN A 119 -14.87 8.56 -3.55
C ASN A 119 -14.41 7.46 -4.51
N ALA A 120 -13.16 7.06 -4.34
CA ALA A 120 -12.55 6.00 -5.15
C ALA A 120 -11.70 5.06 -4.29
N CYS A 121 -11.75 3.77 -4.62
CA CYS A 121 -10.85 2.75 -4.09
C CYS A 121 -9.71 2.56 -5.08
N LEU A 122 -8.52 3.02 -4.71
CA LEU A 122 -7.31 2.95 -5.50
C LEU A 122 -6.42 1.83 -4.99
N VAL A 123 -5.87 1.04 -5.90
CA VAL A 123 -5.08 -0.13 -5.57
C VAL A 123 -3.74 -0.04 -6.27
N LEU A 124 -2.67 0.03 -5.47
CA LEU A 124 -1.30 0.05 -5.93
C LEU A 124 -0.74 -1.37 -5.91
N ASP A 125 -0.37 -1.88 -7.08
CA ASP A 125 0.35 -3.16 -7.21
C ASP A 125 1.77 -3.02 -6.65
N LEU A 126 2.12 -3.88 -5.69
CA LEU A 126 3.44 -3.91 -5.07
C LEU A 126 4.42 -4.86 -5.78
N ALA A 127 4.03 -5.50 -6.88
CA ALA A 127 4.88 -6.42 -7.62
C ALA A 127 6.20 -5.79 -8.07
N ALA A 128 7.21 -6.63 -8.33
CA ALA A 128 8.52 -6.19 -8.81
C ALA A 128 8.43 -5.43 -10.15
N ASN A 129 7.54 -5.87 -11.03
CA ASN A 129 7.32 -5.32 -12.36
C ASN A 129 6.22 -4.23 -12.42
N ALA A 130 5.71 -3.78 -11.27
CA ALA A 130 4.69 -2.74 -11.24
C ALA A 130 5.24 -1.43 -11.85
N PRO A 131 4.46 -0.69 -12.67
CA PRO A 131 4.90 0.58 -13.27
C PRO A 131 5.39 1.61 -12.25
N ALA A 132 4.80 1.61 -11.05
CA ALA A 132 5.19 2.47 -9.95
C ALA A 132 6.66 2.29 -9.55
N HIS A 133 7.22 1.07 -9.69
CA HIS A 133 8.58 0.78 -9.27
C HIS A 133 9.60 1.69 -9.95
N ALA A 134 9.45 1.94 -11.25
CA ALA A 134 10.36 2.81 -12.00
C ALA A 134 10.32 4.27 -11.52
N MET A 135 9.17 4.73 -11.04
CA MET A 135 8.96 6.09 -10.55
C MET A 135 9.63 6.29 -9.19
N PHE A 136 9.42 5.34 -8.28
CA PHE A 136 10.11 5.32 -6.98
C PHE A 136 11.62 5.12 -7.12
N ALA A 137 12.06 4.25 -8.02
CA ALA A 137 13.47 4.03 -8.29
C ALA A 137 14.16 5.31 -8.80
N LYS A 138 13.51 6.08 -9.68
CA LYS A 138 14.01 7.39 -10.13
C LYS A 138 14.15 8.39 -8.99
N ALA A 139 13.27 8.31 -7.99
CA ALA A 139 13.33 9.14 -6.78
C ALA A 139 14.32 8.60 -5.72
N GLY A 140 15.03 7.49 -5.98
CA GLY A 140 15.96 6.88 -5.04
C GLY A 140 15.28 6.09 -3.90
N ILE A 141 13.98 5.81 -4.00
CA ILE A 141 13.19 5.17 -2.94
C ILE A 141 13.09 3.67 -3.23
N GLN A 142 14.00 2.89 -2.66
CA GLN A 142 14.09 1.44 -2.94
C GLN A 142 13.05 0.60 -2.17
N ASN A 143 12.75 0.99 -0.94
CA ASN A 143 11.81 0.34 -0.01
C ASN A 143 10.35 0.81 -0.15
N TRP A 144 9.97 1.36 -1.30
CA TRP A 144 8.68 2.03 -1.50
C TRP A 144 7.45 1.16 -1.22
N ARG A 145 7.55 -0.17 -1.38
CA ARG A 145 6.43 -1.11 -1.13
C ARG A 145 6.07 -1.15 0.35
N SER A 146 7.08 -1.23 1.19
CA SER A 146 6.91 -1.18 2.65
C SER A 146 6.36 0.17 3.10
N LEU A 147 6.84 1.27 2.52
CA LEU A 147 6.29 2.61 2.81
C LEU A 147 4.81 2.71 2.39
N ALA A 148 4.48 2.24 1.19
CA ALA A 148 3.10 2.24 0.70
C ALA A 148 2.18 1.39 1.59
N ALA A 149 2.64 0.21 2.03
CA ALA A 149 1.88 -0.65 2.94
C ALA A 149 1.64 -0.01 4.32
N ASP A 150 2.57 0.81 4.81
CA ASP A 150 2.50 1.48 6.10
C ASP A 150 1.49 2.64 6.09
N ASP A 151 1.37 3.37 4.98
CA ASP A 151 0.40 4.45 4.84
C ASP A 151 -1.00 3.98 4.40
N CYS A 152 -1.09 2.89 3.63
CA CYS A 152 -2.36 2.46 3.03
C CYS A 152 -3.42 2.04 4.06
N SER A 153 -4.69 2.04 3.64
CA SER A 153 -5.80 1.61 4.48
C SER A 153 -5.82 0.10 4.70
N VAL A 154 -5.53 -0.67 3.65
CA VAL A 154 -5.61 -2.14 3.66
C VAL A 154 -4.54 -2.72 2.74
N VAL A 155 -3.83 -3.73 3.22
CA VAL A 155 -3.01 -4.61 2.38
C VAL A 155 -3.88 -5.80 1.95
N ARG A 156 -3.99 -6.02 0.65
CA ARG A 156 -4.64 -7.22 0.08
C ARG A 156 -3.60 -8.12 -0.56
N SER A 157 -3.74 -9.42 -0.42
CA SER A 157 -2.88 -10.39 -1.09
C SER A 157 -3.69 -11.47 -1.80
N GLU A 158 -3.20 -11.87 -2.97
CA GLU A 158 -3.66 -13.04 -3.70
C GLU A 158 -2.61 -14.13 -3.56
N LYS A 159 -3.00 -15.27 -2.99
CA LYS A 159 -2.07 -16.39 -2.77
C LYS A 159 -1.46 -16.81 -4.10
N ALA A 160 -0.18 -17.15 -4.05
CA ALA A 160 0.49 -17.79 -5.18
C ALA A 160 -0.23 -19.10 -5.55
N THR A 161 -0.32 -19.37 -6.84
CA THR A 161 -0.77 -20.65 -7.40
C THR A 161 0.39 -21.27 -8.20
N GLU A 162 0.16 -22.43 -8.82
CA GLU A 162 1.14 -23.05 -9.71
C GLU A 162 1.54 -22.15 -10.89
N THR A 163 0.62 -21.27 -11.33
CA THR A 163 0.81 -20.43 -12.53
C THR A 163 0.86 -18.93 -12.24
N THR A 164 0.55 -18.51 -11.01
CA THR A 164 0.55 -17.10 -10.64
C THR A 164 1.41 -16.85 -9.40
N PRO A 165 2.38 -15.91 -9.44
CA PRO A 165 3.13 -15.54 -8.26
C PRO A 165 2.22 -14.88 -7.22
N LEU A 166 2.72 -14.77 -5.98
CA LEU A 166 2.09 -13.98 -4.92
C LEU A 166 1.90 -12.55 -5.41
N LYS A 167 0.66 -12.03 -5.32
CA LYS A 167 0.39 -10.61 -5.57
C LYS A 167 0.01 -9.94 -4.28
N VAL A 168 0.51 -8.73 -4.09
CA VAL A 168 0.22 -7.92 -2.90
C VAL A 168 -0.08 -6.51 -3.36
N TYR A 169 -1.10 -5.93 -2.75
CA TYR A 169 -1.66 -4.65 -3.11
C TYR A 169 -1.80 -3.77 -1.90
N ALA A 170 -1.43 -2.49 -2.04
CA ALA A 170 -1.75 -1.44 -1.08
C ALA A 170 -3.02 -0.71 -1.53
N VAL A 171 -4.04 -0.69 -0.67
CA VAL A 171 -5.35 -0.08 -0.97
C VAL A 171 -5.45 1.28 -0.28
N PHE A 172 -5.75 2.30 -1.06
CA PHE A 172 -5.98 3.68 -0.61
C PHE A 172 -7.42 4.09 -0.94
N TYR A 173 -8.05 4.81 -0.03
CA TYR A 173 -9.37 5.40 -0.26
C TYR A 173 -9.21 6.90 -0.50
N LEU A 174 -9.59 7.33 -1.70
CA LEU A 174 -9.72 8.74 -2.02
C LEU A 174 -11.13 9.16 -1.60
N ASP A 175 -11.26 9.66 -0.37
CA ASP A 175 -12.52 10.21 0.14
C ASP A 175 -12.58 11.72 -0.09
N PRO A 176 -13.78 12.33 -0.08
CA PRO A 176 -13.87 13.79 0.01
C PRO A 176 -13.15 14.32 1.26
N LEU A 177 -12.43 15.44 1.14
CA LEU A 177 -11.96 16.13 2.34
C LEU A 177 -13.18 16.67 3.12
N PRO A 178 -13.14 16.64 4.47
CA PRO A 178 -14.17 17.31 5.25
C PRO A 178 -14.23 18.79 4.85
N ALA A 179 -15.45 19.29 4.65
CA ALA A 179 -15.73 20.67 4.30
C ALA A 179 -15.35 21.65 5.42
#